data_AF-A0A7Y0FRE7-F1
#
_entry.id   AF-A0A7Y0FRE7-F1
#
_cell.length_a   1.000
_cell.length_b   1.000
_cell.length_c   1.000
_cell.angle_alpha   90.00
_cell.angle_beta   90.00
_cell.angle_gamma   90.00
#
_symmetry.space_group_name_H-M   'P 1'
#
loop_
_entity.id
_entity.type
_entity.pdbx_description
1 polymer ?
#
loop_
_entity_poly.entity_id
_entity_poly.type
_entity_poly.pdbx_seq_one_letter_code
_entity_poly.pdbx_strand_id
1 'polypeptide(L)'
;MENNNLLFHRLRSARSRKRTGIKDVEKQIRKKYNRSEKLWDIRRNIPWIPLENPYQRGFVRFFVLNDEVKRSKDADFFEGILKKINTYMYSESRLFLKKRKKFGRRIYVEKEQKLNCISFYVWTDPKFGLTPRERQYFLRKEEYNPFTKRNEIYYEFIEPWRFTLRIKPNMITHYKPVDAELEKEYAQLESYLGQHKIKGIIQKKIYGKSNPWKKEYETELIKSRKYAACIMSATEIADYFEDL
;
A
#
# COMPACT_ATOMS: atom_id res chain seq x y z
N MET A 1 -13.99 55.88 -42.72
CA MET A 1 -15.12 55.09 -42.21
C MET A 1 -15.42 54.03 -43.25
N GLU A 2 -15.69 52.75 -43.01
CA GLU A 2 -15.76 51.86 -41.85
C GLU A 2 -16.00 50.48 -42.51
N ASN A 3 -15.67 49.37 -41.85
CA ASN A 3 -16.10 48.01 -42.22
C ASN A 3 -15.31 47.18 -43.26
N ASN A 4 -13.98 47.31 -43.34
CA ASN A 4 -13.13 46.32 -44.03
C ASN A 4 -12.43 45.31 -43.08
N ASN A 5 -12.85 45.25 -41.80
CA ASN A 5 -12.21 44.37 -40.81
C ASN A 5 -12.96 43.04 -40.57
N LEU A 6 -14.08 42.77 -41.27
CA LEU A 6 -14.90 41.57 -41.02
C LEU A 6 -14.55 40.37 -41.93
N LEU A 7 -13.74 40.56 -42.98
CA LEU A 7 -13.48 39.53 -44.00
C LEU A 7 -12.33 38.55 -43.67
N PHE A 8 -11.63 38.74 -42.54
CA PHE A 8 -10.49 37.88 -42.16
C PHE A 8 -10.81 36.78 -41.13
N HIS A 9 -12.06 36.66 -40.69
CA HIS A 9 -12.44 35.60 -39.76
C HIS A 9 -13.15 34.46 -40.49
N ARG A 10 -12.37 33.45 -40.93
CA ARG A 10 -12.92 32.16 -41.36
C ARG A 10 -13.80 31.60 -40.24
N LEU A 11 -15.11 31.70 -40.38
CA LEU A 11 -16.06 31.21 -39.39
C LEU A 11 -15.79 29.72 -39.14
N ARG A 12 -15.60 29.35 -37.87
CA ARG A 12 -15.32 27.97 -37.50
C ARG A 12 -16.52 27.08 -37.81
N SER A 13 -16.28 25.95 -38.45
CA SER A 13 -17.31 24.93 -38.68
C SER A 13 -17.98 24.49 -37.37
N ALA A 14 -19.24 24.03 -37.45
CA ALA A 14 -19.98 23.54 -36.29
C ALA A 14 -19.21 22.45 -35.52
N ARG A 15 -18.54 21.54 -36.24
CA ARG A 15 -17.68 20.50 -35.66
C ARG A 15 -16.49 21.09 -34.88
N SER A 16 -15.84 22.12 -35.43
CA SER A 16 -14.72 22.81 -34.78
C SER A 16 -15.15 23.53 -33.50
N ARG A 17 -16.30 24.22 -33.53
CA ARG A 17 -16.89 24.87 -32.35
C ARG A 17 -17.21 23.86 -31.25
N LYS A 18 -17.90 22.75 -31.59
CA LYS A 18 -18.19 21.65 -30.64
C LYS A 18 -16.93 21.06 -30.02
N ARG A 19 -15.89 20.83 -30.83
CA ARG A 19 -14.61 20.29 -30.35
C ARG A 19 -13.90 21.28 -29.42
N THR A 20 -13.98 22.57 -29.70
CA THR A 20 -13.40 23.62 -28.85
C THR A 20 -14.05 23.60 -27.47
N GLY A 21 -15.38 23.58 -27.40
CA GLY A 21 -16.10 23.50 -26.12
C GLY A 21 -15.75 22.26 -25.29
N ILE A 22 -15.63 21.08 -25.92
CA ILE A 22 -15.19 19.86 -25.22
C ILE A 22 -13.77 20.01 -24.67
N LYS A 23 -12.84 20.54 -25.48
CA LYS A 23 -11.45 20.77 -25.05
C LYS A 23 -11.37 21.77 -23.90
N ASP A 24 -12.20 22.81 -23.91
CA ASP A 24 -12.23 23.81 -22.84
C ASP A 24 -12.73 23.20 -21.53
N VAL A 25 -13.77 22.37 -21.58
CA VAL A 25 -14.24 21.60 -20.41
C VAL A 25 -13.14 20.66 -19.90
N GLU A 26 -12.48 19.90 -20.78
CA GLU A 26 -11.37 19.04 -20.39
C GLU A 26 -10.22 19.84 -19.75
N LYS A 27 -9.90 21.03 -20.28
CA LYS A 27 -8.86 21.94 -19.74
C LYS A 27 -9.23 22.45 -18.35
N GLN A 28 -10.50 22.81 -18.12
CA GLN A 28 -10.99 23.22 -16.80
C GLN A 28 -10.90 22.08 -15.78
N ILE A 29 -11.28 20.86 -16.18
CA ILE A 29 -11.17 19.67 -15.32
C ILE A 29 -9.71 19.41 -14.96
N ARG A 30 -8.78 19.44 -15.93
CA ARG A 30 -7.34 19.28 -15.68
C ARG A 30 -6.80 20.33 -14.70
N LYS A 31 -7.20 21.59 -14.86
CA LYS A 31 -6.78 22.67 -13.94
C LYS A 31 -7.22 22.37 -12.50
N LYS A 32 -8.47 21.96 -12.30
CA LYS A 32 -9.02 21.60 -10.99
C LYS A 32 -8.36 20.35 -10.42
N TYR A 33 -8.12 19.33 -11.24
CA TYR A 33 -7.42 18.11 -10.86
C TYR A 33 -5.98 18.39 -10.38
N ASN A 34 -5.21 19.16 -11.15
CA ASN A 34 -3.85 19.55 -10.75
C ASN A 34 -3.86 20.39 -9.47
N ARG A 35 -4.88 21.23 -9.25
CA ARG A 35 -5.04 21.97 -7.99
C ARG A 35 -5.34 21.01 -6.83
N SER A 36 -6.19 19.99 -7.02
CA SER A 36 -6.45 19.01 -5.96
C SER A 36 -5.21 18.20 -5.59
N GLU A 37 -4.35 17.84 -6.55
CA GLU A 37 -3.08 17.17 -6.25
C GLU A 37 -2.16 18.09 -5.42
N LYS A 38 -2.01 19.35 -5.83
CA LYS A 38 -1.23 20.33 -5.06
C LYS A 38 -1.76 20.54 -3.65
N LEU A 39 -3.08 20.65 -3.47
CA LEU A 39 -3.68 20.79 -2.15
C LEU A 39 -3.46 19.54 -1.30
N TRP A 40 -3.54 18.35 -1.91
CA TRP A 40 -3.25 17.10 -1.22
C TRP A 40 -1.79 17.05 -0.74
N ASP A 41 -0.84 17.51 -1.55
CA ASP A 41 0.57 17.63 -1.16
C ASP A 41 0.75 18.61 0.00
N ILE A 42 0.14 19.80 -0.08
CA ILE A 42 0.20 20.81 0.99
C ILE A 42 -0.36 20.20 2.27
N ARG A 43 -1.57 19.62 2.23
CA ARG A 43 -2.23 18.95 3.36
C ARG A 43 -1.36 17.85 3.95
N ARG A 44 -0.70 17.05 3.12
CA ARG A 44 0.21 15.99 3.55
C ARG A 44 1.46 16.54 4.22
N ASN A 45 1.98 17.67 3.75
CA ASN A 45 3.24 18.26 4.19
C ASN A 45 3.10 19.29 5.34
N ILE A 46 1.89 19.54 5.85
CA ILE A 46 1.72 20.36 7.07
C ILE A 46 2.58 19.77 8.21
N PRO A 47 3.42 20.60 8.88
CA PRO A 47 4.29 20.13 9.95
C PRO A 47 3.50 19.70 11.18
N TRP A 48 4.07 18.77 11.93
CA TRP A 48 3.55 18.36 13.23
C TRP A 48 3.95 19.38 14.29
N ILE A 49 2.97 19.87 15.06
CA ILE A 49 3.19 20.82 16.15
C ILE A 49 3.17 20.04 17.48
N PRO A 50 4.14 20.28 18.38
CA PRO A 50 4.12 19.65 19.70
C PRO A 50 2.91 20.14 20.51
N LEU A 51 2.28 19.21 21.23
CA LEU A 51 1.27 19.54 22.22
C LEU A 51 1.94 20.05 23.48
N GLU A 52 1.35 21.08 24.10
CA GLU A 52 1.82 21.60 25.40
C GLU A 52 1.79 20.52 26.48
N ASN A 53 0.70 19.75 26.53
CA ASN A 53 0.52 18.65 27.46
C ASN A 53 0.33 17.33 26.69
N PRO A 54 1.37 16.48 26.57
CA PRO A 54 1.23 15.15 26.01
C PRO A 54 0.24 14.29 26.81
N TYR A 55 -0.57 13.51 26.13
CA TYR A 55 -1.58 12.66 26.77
C TYR A 55 -1.49 11.21 26.28
N GLN A 56 -1.94 10.28 27.12
CA GLN A 56 -1.94 8.86 26.79
C GLN A 56 -3.20 8.48 25.98
N ARG A 57 -3.01 7.81 24.83
CA ARG A 57 -4.07 7.22 24.02
C ARG A 57 -3.90 5.71 23.90
N GLY A 58 -4.17 5.02 25.00
CA GLY A 58 -4.08 3.55 25.11
C GLY A 58 -2.65 3.05 25.26
N PHE A 59 -2.36 1.91 24.64
CA PHE A 59 -1.10 1.16 24.75
C PHE A 59 -0.64 0.65 23.39
N VAL A 60 0.68 0.48 23.27
CA VAL A 60 1.34 -0.13 22.12
C VAL A 60 2.11 -1.36 22.56
N ARG A 61 1.92 -2.45 21.83
CA ARG A 61 2.69 -3.68 21.96
C ARG A 61 3.57 -3.87 20.73
N PHE A 62 4.84 -4.17 20.97
CA PHE A 62 5.87 -4.30 19.94
C PHE A 62 6.96 -5.26 20.42
N PHE A 63 7.80 -5.72 19.49
CA PHE A 63 8.92 -6.60 19.82
C PHE A 63 10.14 -5.80 20.23
N VAL A 64 10.85 -6.33 21.24
CA VAL A 64 12.15 -5.87 21.74
C VAL A 64 13.09 -7.08 21.78
N LEU A 65 14.39 -6.85 21.71
CA LEU A 65 15.37 -7.91 21.92
C LEU A 65 15.15 -8.60 23.27
N ASN A 66 15.27 -9.93 23.29
CA ASN A 66 15.33 -10.68 24.53
C ASN A 66 16.59 -10.28 25.31
N ASP A 67 16.51 -10.23 26.64
CA ASP A 67 17.58 -9.74 27.51
C ASP A 67 18.86 -10.57 27.38
N GLU A 68 18.74 -11.87 27.07
CA GLU A 68 19.88 -12.75 26.79
C GLU A 68 20.61 -12.36 25.50
N VAL A 69 19.86 -12.18 24.40
CA VAL A 69 20.42 -11.75 23.11
C VAL A 69 21.02 -10.35 23.22
N LYS A 70 20.41 -9.49 24.05
CA LYS A 70 20.91 -8.12 24.29
C LYS A 70 22.27 -8.09 24.97
N ARG A 71 22.61 -9.09 25.78
CA ARG A 71 23.94 -9.23 26.40
C ARG A 71 24.96 -9.90 25.46
N SER A 72 24.53 -10.45 24.34
CA SER A 72 25.40 -11.13 23.39
C SER A 72 26.13 -10.15 22.47
N LYS A 73 27.17 -10.63 21.80
CA LYS A 73 27.94 -9.83 20.82
C LYS A 73 27.13 -9.46 19.57
N ASP A 74 26.10 -10.25 19.24
CA ASP A 74 25.24 -10.02 18.07
C ASP A 74 24.02 -9.14 18.39
N ALA A 75 24.00 -8.45 19.54
CA ALA A 75 22.87 -7.60 19.95
C ALA A 75 22.52 -6.55 18.89
N ASP A 76 23.52 -5.81 18.40
CA ASP A 76 23.34 -4.76 17.38
C ASP A 76 22.85 -5.34 16.05
N PHE A 77 23.31 -6.54 15.70
CA PHE A 77 22.90 -7.24 14.48
C PHE A 77 21.41 -7.58 14.51
N PHE A 78 20.94 -8.20 15.60
CA PHE A 78 19.52 -8.54 15.73
C PHE A 78 18.64 -7.31 15.98
N GLU A 79 19.16 -6.25 16.58
CA GLU A 79 18.44 -4.96 16.65
C GLU A 79 18.25 -4.36 15.25
N GLY A 80 19.25 -4.48 14.37
CA GLY A 80 19.17 -4.10 12.96
C GLY A 80 18.09 -4.85 12.20
N ILE A 81 18.04 -6.18 12.34
CA ILE A 81 16.96 -7.01 11.77
C ILE A 81 15.62 -6.58 12.33
N LEU A 82 15.51 -6.44 13.65
CA LEU A 82 14.27 -6.11 14.32
C LEU A 82 13.71 -4.78 13.81
N LYS A 83 14.54 -3.74 13.61
CA LYS A 83 14.11 -2.46 13.03
C LYS A 83 13.41 -2.61 11.67
N LYS A 84 13.79 -3.61 10.87
CA LYS A 84 13.21 -3.88 9.54
C LYS A 84 11.89 -4.66 9.61
N ILE A 85 11.76 -5.58 10.56
CA ILE A 85 10.62 -6.52 10.63
C ILE A 85 9.67 -6.27 11.82
N ASN A 86 9.92 -5.25 12.64
CA ASN A 86 9.09 -5.00 13.83
C ASN A 86 7.64 -4.70 13.44
N THR A 87 6.72 -5.07 14.31
CA THR A 87 5.30 -4.75 14.19
C THR A 87 4.84 -3.98 15.41
N TYR A 88 3.94 -3.03 15.20
CA TYR A 88 3.33 -2.24 16.26
C TYR A 88 1.83 -2.52 16.30
N MET A 89 1.35 -2.97 17.45
CA MET A 89 -0.08 -3.20 17.68
C MET A 89 -0.59 -2.20 18.71
N TYR A 90 -1.63 -1.47 18.34
CA TYR A 90 -2.27 -0.47 19.18
C TYR A 90 -3.54 -1.05 19.80
N SER A 91 -3.79 -0.74 21.08
CA SER A 91 -5.03 -1.07 21.79
C SER A 91 -5.34 0.00 22.82
N GLU A 92 -6.63 0.17 23.15
CA GLU A 92 -7.04 1.02 24.26
C GLU A 92 -6.67 0.42 25.62
N SER A 93 -6.65 -0.92 25.71
CA SER A 93 -6.36 -1.65 26.94
C SER A 93 -4.94 -2.24 26.94
N ARG A 94 -4.33 -2.37 28.13
CA ARG A 94 -3.01 -2.98 28.28
C ARG A 94 -2.99 -4.48 28.01
N LEU A 95 -4.14 -5.15 28.01
CA LEU A 95 -4.24 -6.61 27.94
C LEU A 95 -4.23 -7.16 26.50
N PHE A 96 -4.47 -6.31 25.48
CA PHE A 96 -4.51 -6.73 24.08
C PHE A 96 -5.42 -7.94 23.80
N LEU A 97 -6.59 -7.99 24.44
CA LEU A 97 -7.54 -9.08 24.28
C LEU A 97 -8.47 -8.84 23.09
N LYS A 98 -8.85 -9.92 22.40
CA LYS A 98 -9.91 -9.93 21.38
C LYS A 98 -11.05 -10.85 21.81
N LYS A 99 -12.28 -10.45 21.49
CA LYS A 99 -13.46 -11.29 21.68
C LYS A 99 -13.42 -12.43 20.65
N ARG A 100 -13.56 -13.66 21.12
CA ARG A 100 -13.68 -14.87 20.28
C ARG A 100 -14.85 -15.70 20.79
N LYS A 101 -15.63 -16.29 19.88
CA LYS A 101 -16.65 -17.28 20.26
C LYS A 101 -16.02 -18.66 20.29
N LYS A 102 -16.14 -19.38 21.40
CA LYS A 102 -15.69 -20.78 21.55
C LYS A 102 -16.80 -21.55 22.24
N PHE A 103 -17.26 -22.64 21.62
CA PHE A 103 -18.36 -23.47 22.14
C PHE A 103 -19.61 -22.67 22.55
N GLY A 104 -20.11 -21.79 21.68
CA GLY A 104 -21.30 -20.98 21.97
C GLY A 104 -21.08 -19.76 22.86
N ARG A 105 -20.02 -19.72 23.67
CA ARG A 105 -19.71 -18.64 24.63
C ARG A 105 -18.76 -17.60 24.04
N ARG A 106 -18.90 -16.34 24.45
CA ARG A 106 -17.98 -15.25 24.10
C ARG A 106 -16.88 -15.17 25.16
N ILE A 107 -15.64 -15.43 24.77
CA ILE A 107 -14.46 -15.36 25.63
C ILE A 107 -13.49 -14.29 25.13
N TYR A 108 -12.71 -13.74 26.04
CA TYR A 108 -11.58 -12.89 25.68
C TYR A 108 -10.33 -13.77 25.55
N VAL A 109 -9.63 -13.62 24.44
CA VAL A 109 -8.38 -14.35 24.15
C VAL A 109 -7.32 -13.32 23.80
N GLU A 110 -6.08 -13.57 24.19
CA GLU A 110 -4.96 -12.73 23.79
C GLU A 110 -4.90 -12.61 22.26
N LYS A 111 -4.76 -11.39 21.78
CA LYS A 111 -4.52 -11.13 20.37
C LYS A 111 -3.07 -11.51 20.08
N GLU A 112 -2.86 -12.53 19.27
CA GLU A 112 -1.52 -12.90 18.80
C GLU A 112 -0.90 -11.77 17.96
N GLN A 113 0.40 -11.54 18.14
CA GLN A 113 1.20 -10.63 17.31
C GLN A 113 2.43 -11.38 16.82
N LYS A 114 2.67 -11.30 15.51
CA LYS A 114 3.82 -11.89 14.83
C LYS A 114 4.73 -10.78 14.32
N LEU A 115 6.00 -11.12 14.09
CA LEU A 115 6.91 -10.26 13.35
C LEU A 115 6.39 -10.08 11.91
N ASN A 116 6.80 -9.00 11.26
CA ASN A 116 6.40 -8.74 9.89
C ASN A 116 7.08 -9.72 8.94
N CYS A 117 6.31 -10.29 8.03
CA CYS A 117 6.86 -11.08 6.93
C CYS A 117 7.39 -10.14 5.84
N ILE A 118 8.47 -10.55 5.18
CA ILE A 118 9.03 -9.77 4.05
C ILE A 118 8.44 -10.34 2.77
N SER A 119 7.77 -9.51 1.97
CA SER A 119 7.25 -9.94 0.67
C SER A 119 8.38 -10.16 -0.34
N PHE A 120 8.15 -10.96 -1.37
CA PHE A 120 9.12 -11.18 -2.44
C PHE A 120 9.66 -9.89 -3.08
N TYR A 121 8.78 -8.90 -3.29
CA TYR A 121 9.18 -7.62 -3.89
C TYR A 121 10.13 -6.84 -2.97
N VAL A 122 9.86 -6.83 -1.66
CA VAL A 122 10.71 -6.13 -0.68
C VAL A 122 12.03 -6.87 -0.47
N TRP A 123 12.03 -8.20 -0.54
CA TRP A 123 13.23 -9.02 -0.43
C TRP A 123 14.27 -8.74 -1.53
N THR A 124 13.77 -8.45 -2.74
CA THR A 124 14.59 -8.16 -3.92
C THR A 124 14.95 -6.69 -4.07
N ASP A 125 14.27 -5.79 -3.35
CA ASP A 125 14.52 -4.35 -3.43
C ASP A 125 15.88 -3.99 -2.80
N PRO A 126 16.80 -3.36 -3.56
CA PRO A 126 18.07 -2.88 -3.03
C PRO A 126 17.90 -1.88 -1.87
N LYS A 127 16.80 -1.11 -1.85
CA LYS A 127 16.54 -0.09 -0.83
C LYS A 127 16.19 -0.67 0.54
N PHE A 128 15.67 -1.90 0.58
CA PHE A 128 15.33 -2.55 1.85
C PHE A 128 16.58 -2.96 2.64
N GLY A 129 17.72 -3.14 1.94
CA GLY A 129 19.04 -3.20 2.56
C GLY A 129 19.28 -4.44 3.44
N LEU A 130 18.80 -5.61 3.06
CA LEU A 130 19.16 -6.86 3.74
C LEU A 130 20.57 -7.31 3.33
N THR A 131 21.45 -7.44 4.32
CA THR A 131 22.78 -8.02 4.12
C THR A 131 22.66 -9.53 3.85
N PRO A 132 23.62 -10.14 3.14
CA PRO A 132 23.63 -11.58 2.93
C PRO A 132 23.56 -12.39 4.23
N ARG A 133 24.18 -11.90 5.32
CA ARG A 133 24.13 -12.51 6.65
C ARG A 133 22.74 -12.47 7.26
N GLU A 134 22.04 -11.33 7.18
CA GLU A 134 20.65 -11.22 7.68
C GLU A 134 19.70 -12.17 6.93
N ARG A 135 19.90 -12.35 5.60
CA ARG A 135 19.05 -13.21 4.77
C ARG A 135 19.02 -14.67 5.23
N GLN A 136 20.09 -15.16 5.85
CA GLN A 136 20.16 -16.54 6.36
C GLN A 136 19.12 -16.81 7.46
N TYR A 137 18.66 -15.78 8.17
CA TYR A 137 17.68 -15.90 9.24
C TYR A 137 16.23 -15.87 8.76
N PHE A 138 16.01 -15.95 7.44
CA PHE A 138 14.68 -15.94 6.85
C PHE A 138 14.41 -17.19 6.02
N LEU A 139 13.24 -17.78 6.24
CA LEU A 139 12.75 -18.93 5.48
C LEU A 139 11.79 -18.48 4.40
N ARG A 140 12.02 -18.90 3.16
CA ARG A 140 11.09 -18.69 2.05
C ARG A 140 9.86 -19.58 2.24
N LYS A 141 8.68 -18.97 2.25
CA LYS A 141 7.38 -19.66 2.26
C LYS A 141 6.54 -19.21 1.08
N GLU A 142 5.64 -20.09 0.67
CA GLU A 142 4.66 -19.84 -0.37
C GLU A 142 3.30 -20.29 0.15
N GLU A 143 2.35 -19.36 0.20
CA GLU A 143 0.97 -19.67 0.60
C GLU A 143 -0.02 -19.16 -0.43
N TYR A 144 -1.11 -19.89 -0.62
CA TYR A 144 -2.20 -19.45 -1.48
C TYR A 144 -3.01 -18.36 -0.79
N ASN A 145 -3.00 -17.15 -1.35
CA ASN A 145 -3.83 -16.06 -0.88
C ASN A 145 -5.22 -16.12 -1.56
N PRO A 146 -6.31 -16.32 -0.80
CA PRO A 146 -7.66 -16.44 -1.36
C PRO A 146 -8.21 -15.12 -1.91
N PHE A 147 -7.75 -13.97 -1.41
CA PHE A 147 -8.22 -12.66 -1.86
C PHE A 147 -7.66 -12.31 -3.24
N THR A 148 -6.37 -12.56 -3.45
CA THR A 148 -5.70 -12.32 -4.74
C THR A 148 -5.81 -13.52 -5.68
N LYS A 149 -6.25 -14.68 -5.17
CA LYS A 149 -6.37 -15.98 -5.88
C LYS A 149 -5.06 -16.45 -6.50
N ARG A 150 -3.95 -16.23 -5.79
CA ARG A 150 -2.59 -16.51 -6.25
C ARG A 150 -1.73 -16.98 -5.09
N ASN A 151 -0.71 -17.77 -5.42
CA ASN A 151 0.33 -18.07 -4.45
C ASN A 151 1.20 -16.84 -4.25
N GLU A 152 1.41 -16.46 -2.99
CA GLU A 152 2.25 -15.35 -2.59
C GLU A 152 3.48 -15.90 -1.89
N ILE A 153 4.65 -15.47 -2.37
CA ILE A 153 5.95 -15.83 -1.78
C ILE A 153 6.33 -14.73 -0.79
N TYR A 154 6.70 -15.16 0.41
CA TYR A 154 7.18 -14.28 1.46
C TYR A 154 8.22 -14.98 2.32
N TYR A 155 8.91 -14.20 3.14
CA TYR A 155 10.04 -14.65 3.94
C TYR A 155 9.74 -14.40 5.42
N GLU A 156 9.77 -15.46 6.21
CA GLU A 156 9.52 -15.42 7.66
C GLU A 156 10.81 -15.53 8.44
N PHE A 157 10.92 -14.79 9.54
CA PHE A 157 12.06 -14.88 10.44
C PHE A 157 12.05 -16.20 11.21
N ILE A 158 13.19 -16.91 11.22
CA ILE A 158 13.30 -18.29 11.71
C ILE A 158 13.30 -18.38 13.25
N GLU A 159 13.87 -17.38 13.93
CA GLU A 159 14.19 -17.48 15.37
C GLU A 159 13.41 -16.48 16.24
N PRO A 160 12.07 -16.49 16.23
CA PRO A 160 11.26 -15.46 16.90
C PRO A 160 11.49 -15.37 18.42
N TRP A 161 12.01 -16.43 19.05
CA TRP A 161 12.39 -16.47 20.48
C TRP A 161 13.47 -15.45 20.86
N ARG A 162 14.23 -14.92 19.89
CA ARG A 162 15.19 -13.84 20.13
C ARG A 162 14.54 -12.52 20.50
N PHE A 163 13.23 -12.41 20.31
CA PHE A 163 12.47 -11.21 20.58
C PHE A 163 11.37 -11.48 21.61
N THR A 164 11.13 -10.48 22.46
CA THR A 164 10.08 -10.51 23.48
C THR A 164 9.09 -9.38 23.23
N LEU A 165 7.81 -9.62 23.52
CA LEU A 165 6.80 -8.57 23.43
C LEU A 165 6.90 -7.65 24.64
N ARG A 166 7.00 -6.34 24.39
CA ARG A 166 6.91 -5.31 25.42
C ARG A 166 5.73 -4.41 25.14
N ILE A 167 5.12 -3.91 26.21
CA ILE A 167 3.98 -3.01 26.17
C ILE A 167 4.40 -1.69 26.78
N LYS A 168 4.06 -0.59 26.10
CA LYS A 168 4.23 0.77 26.63
C LYS A 168 2.96 1.60 26.46
N PRO A 169 2.74 2.61 27.30
CA PRO A 169 1.73 3.65 27.05
C PRO A 169 1.93 4.29 25.68
N ASN A 170 0.84 4.51 24.95
CA ASN A 170 0.87 5.21 23.67
C ASN A 170 0.71 6.72 23.91
N MET A 171 1.81 7.45 24.02
CA MET A 171 1.76 8.90 24.26
C MET A 171 1.60 9.66 22.93
N ILE A 172 0.57 10.50 22.86
CA ILE A 172 0.39 11.46 21.77
C ILE A 172 1.06 12.76 22.19
N THR A 173 2.12 13.13 21.48
CA THR A 173 2.97 14.29 21.78
C THR A 173 2.82 15.41 20.76
N HIS A 174 2.35 15.10 19.57
CA HIS A 174 2.20 16.07 18.49
C HIS A 174 0.80 15.96 17.89
N TYR A 175 0.34 17.05 17.31
CA TYR A 175 -0.86 17.07 16.48
C TYR A 175 -0.57 17.75 15.15
N LYS A 176 -1.41 17.46 14.16
CA LYS A 176 -1.34 18.10 12.87
C LYS A 176 -2.43 19.18 12.82
N PRO A 177 -2.09 20.47 12.70
CA PRO A 177 -3.10 21.52 12.65
C PRO A 177 -3.94 21.36 11.39
N VAL A 178 -5.24 21.66 11.52
CA VAL A 178 -6.18 21.63 10.41
C VAL A 178 -6.39 23.06 9.94
N ASP A 179 -6.05 23.33 8.68
CA ASP A 179 -6.33 24.60 8.03
C ASP A 179 -7.74 24.55 7.43
N ALA A 180 -8.65 25.36 7.99
CA ALA A 180 -10.05 25.39 7.60
C ALA A 180 -10.25 25.88 6.15
N GLU A 181 -9.43 26.81 5.67
CA GLU A 181 -9.54 27.33 4.30
C GLU A 181 -9.09 26.26 3.29
N LEU A 182 -7.99 25.58 3.60
CA LEU A 182 -7.48 24.47 2.81
C LEU A 182 -8.49 23.34 2.72
N GLU A 183 -9.05 22.90 3.85
CA GLU A 183 -10.04 21.81 3.88
C GLU A 183 -11.32 22.20 3.13
N LYS A 184 -11.75 23.47 3.21
CA LYS A 184 -12.89 23.98 2.45
C LYS A 184 -12.63 23.92 0.95
N GLU A 185 -11.46 24.38 0.48
CA GLU A 185 -11.11 24.30 -0.94
C GLU A 185 -11.01 22.85 -1.42
N TYR A 186 -10.38 21.98 -0.60
CA TYR A 186 -10.25 20.56 -0.90
C TYR A 186 -11.62 19.89 -1.05
N ALA A 187 -12.54 20.12 -0.11
CA ALA A 187 -13.89 19.58 -0.16
C ALA A 187 -14.69 20.05 -1.39
N GLN A 188 -14.56 21.33 -1.78
CA GLN A 188 -15.20 21.86 -2.99
C GLN A 188 -14.67 21.18 -4.26
N LEU A 189 -13.35 20.99 -4.36
CA LEU A 189 -12.73 20.31 -5.50
C LEU A 189 -13.08 18.82 -5.54
N GLU A 190 -13.05 18.15 -4.40
CA GLU A 190 -13.40 16.73 -4.29
C GLU A 190 -14.87 16.50 -4.67
N SER A 191 -15.79 17.35 -4.20
CA SER A 191 -17.21 17.32 -4.60
C SER A 191 -17.38 17.44 -6.12
N TYR A 192 -16.67 18.38 -6.75
CA TYR A 192 -16.71 18.56 -8.21
C TYR A 192 -16.08 17.38 -8.96
N LEU A 193 -14.87 16.97 -8.60
CA LEU A 193 -14.11 15.92 -9.29
C LEU A 193 -14.70 14.51 -9.06
N GLY A 194 -15.38 14.32 -7.93
CA GLY A 194 -16.07 13.08 -7.55
C GLY A 194 -17.34 12.79 -8.36
N GLN A 195 -17.89 13.78 -9.07
CA GLN A 195 -19.07 13.58 -9.92
C GLN A 195 -18.79 12.53 -11.00
N HIS A 196 -19.71 11.57 -11.17
CA HIS A 196 -19.54 10.43 -12.08
C HIS A 196 -19.12 10.83 -13.50
N LYS A 197 -19.74 11.89 -14.06
CA LYS A 197 -19.40 12.42 -15.39
C LYS A 197 -17.96 12.90 -15.48
N ILE A 198 -17.48 13.64 -14.47
CA ILE A 198 -16.14 14.20 -14.43
C ILE A 198 -15.10 13.11 -14.17
N LYS A 199 -15.37 12.21 -13.22
CA LYS A 199 -14.52 11.04 -12.94
C LYS A 199 -14.30 10.17 -14.18
N GLY A 200 -15.33 9.95 -14.99
CA GLY A 200 -15.20 9.23 -16.26
C GLY A 200 -14.32 9.94 -17.28
N ILE A 201 -14.34 11.28 -17.33
CA ILE A 201 -13.45 12.08 -18.18
C ILE A 201 -12.00 11.98 -17.67
N ILE A 202 -11.79 12.13 -16.36
CA ILE A 202 -10.46 12.03 -15.73
C ILE A 202 -9.83 10.67 -16.03
N GLN A 203 -10.55 9.58 -15.77
CA GLN A 203 -10.05 8.22 -16.04
C GLN A 203 -9.67 8.03 -17.52
N LYS A 204 -10.51 8.50 -18.45
CA LYS A 204 -10.25 8.29 -19.89
C LYS A 204 -9.17 9.20 -20.46
N LYS A 205 -9.03 10.43 -19.94
CA LYS A 205 -8.23 11.50 -20.56
C LYS A 205 -6.97 11.89 -19.79
N ILE A 206 -6.97 11.74 -18.47
CA ILE A 206 -5.84 12.11 -17.60
C ILE A 206 -4.99 10.87 -17.29
N TYR A 207 -5.57 9.84 -16.67
CA TYR A 207 -4.83 8.60 -16.36
C TYR A 207 -4.53 7.74 -17.60
N GLY A 208 -5.26 7.98 -18.69
CA GLY A 208 -5.22 7.14 -19.87
C GLY A 208 -6.16 5.95 -19.74
N LYS A 209 -6.68 5.46 -20.88
CA LYS A 209 -7.48 4.22 -20.89
C LYS A 209 -6.60 3.08 -20.36
N SER A 210 -7.13 2.30 -19.42
CA SER A 210 -6.58 0.96 -19.15
C SER A 210 -6.62 0.17 -20.46
N ASN A 211 -5.47 -0.21 -21.01
CA ASN A 211 -5.42 -1.02 -22.22
C ASN A 211 -5.74 -2.48 -21.84
N PRO A 212 -6.95 -3.01 -22.12
CA PRO A 212 -7.36 -4.33 -21.63
C PRO A 212 -6.49 -5.42 -22.24
N TRP A 213 -6.13 -5.27 -23.52
CA TRP A 213 -5.25 -6.16 -24.29
C TRP A 213 -3.87 -6.37 -23.66
N LYS A 214 -3.34 -5.36 -22.96
CA LYS A 214 -2.04 -5.47 -22.28
C LYS A 214 -2.12 -6.38 -21.05
N LYS A 215 -3.27 -6.39 -20.35
CA LYS A 215 -3.52 -7.27 -19.20
C LYS A 215 -3.71 -8.71 -19.63
N GLU A 216 -4.39 -8.93 -20.75
CA GLU A 216 -4.68 -10.26 -21.30
C GLU A 216 -3.39 -11.00 -21.66
N TYR A 217 -2.49 -10.36 -22.43
CA TYR A 217 -1.17 -10.92 -22.80
C TYR A 217 -0.28 -11.21 -21.57
N GLU A 218 -0.26 -10.30 -20.57
CA GLU A 218 0.47 -10.54 -19.31
C GLU A 218 -0.11 -11.74 -18.53
N THR A 219 -1.45 -11.91 -18.49
CA THR A 219 -2.08 -13.08 -17.85
C THR A 219 -1.89 -14.37 -18.63
N GLU A 220 -1.87 -14.32 -19.97
CA GLU A 220 -1.59 -15.48 -20.83
C GLU A 220 -0.14 -15.94 -20.71
N LEU A 221 0.83 -15.02 -20.62
CA LEU A 221 2.23 -15.33 -20.31
C LEU A 221 2.40 -15.98 -18.93
N ILE A 222 1.61 -15.56 -17.95
CA ILE A 222 1.62 -16.17 -16.61
C ILE A 222 0.96 -17.56 -16.63
N LYS A 223 -0.11 -17.74 -17.41
CA LYS A 223 -0.74 -19.06 -17.64
C LYS A 223 0.20 -20.00 -18.40
N SER A 224 0.83 -19.56 -19.47
CA SER A 224 1.75 -20.37 -20.27
C SER A 224 2.99 -20.79 -19.49
N ARG A 225 3.52 -19.92 -18.61
CA ARG A 225 4.60 -20.30 -17.67
C ARG A 225 4.19 -21.41 -16.68
N LYS A 226 2.93 -21.46 -16.23
CA LYS A 226 2.43 -22.56 -15.39
C LYS A 226 2.42 -23.90 -16.12
N TYR A 227 2.26 -23.90 -17.44
CA TYR A 227 2.26 -25.10 -18.26
C TYR A 227 3.62 -25.41 -18.93
N ALA A 228 4.55 -24.44 -18.97
CA ALA A 228 5.87 -24.62 -19.55
C ALA A 228 6.86 -25.35 -18.62
N ALA A 229 6.55 -25.50 -17.33
CA ALA A 229 7.39 -26.23 -16.37
C ALA A 229 7.10 -27.74 -16.30
N CYS A 230 6.09 -28.23 -17.02
CA CYS A 230 5.92 -29.68 -17.23
C CYS A 230 6.67 -30.08 -18.51
N ILE A 231 7.99 -30.10 -18.44
CA ILE A 231 8.86 -30.76 -19.43
C ILE A 231 9.18 -32.16 -18.90
N MET A 232 8.17 -32.84 -18.36
CA MET A 232 8.26 -34.29 -18.19
C MET A 232 7.41 -34.89 -19.30
N SER A 233 8.04 -35.69 -20.14
CA SER A 233 7.34 -36.51 -21.10
C SER A 233 6.37 -37.44 -20.37
N ALA A 234 5.27 -37.82 -21.02
CA ALA A 234 4.26 -38.70 -20.40
C ALA A 234 4.88 -40.03 -19.91
N THR A 235 5.98 -40.47 -20.53
CA THR A 235 6.81 -41.61 -20.13
C THR A 235 7.52 -41.39 -18.79
N GLU A 236 8.17 -40.24 -18.59
CA GLU A 236 8.88 -39.94 -17.33
C GLU A 236 7.93 -39.80 -16.13
N ILE A 237 6.66 -39.44 -16.37
CA ILE A 237 5.63 -39.40 -15.33
C ILE A 237 5.18 -40.82 -14.96
N ALA A 238 5.06 -41.74 -15.93
CA ALA A 238 4.65 -43.11 -15.69
C ALA A 238 5.71 -43.89 -14.89
N ASP A 239 6.99 -43.74 -15.25
CA ASP A 239 8.11 -44.41 -14.56
C ASP A 239 8.19 -44.00 -13.08
N TYR A 240 7.85 -42.75 -12.74
CA TYR A 240 7.86 -42.25 -11.35
C TYR A 240 6.78 -42.89 -10.45
N PHE A 241 5.74 -43.51 -11.03
CA PHE A 241 4.66 -44.18 -10.28
C PHE A 241 4.82 -45.70 -10.20
N GLU A 242 5.70 -46.31 -11.00
CA GLU A 242 6.01 -47.75 -10.90
C GLU A 242 7.07 -48.07 -9.83
N ASP A 243 7.85 -47.07 -9.39
CA ASP A 243 8.89 -47.20 -8.36
C ASP A 243 8.40 -46.93 -6.91
N LEU A 244 7.08 -47.00 -6.64
CA LEU A 244 6.48 -46.87 -5.29
C LEU A 244 5.90 -48.19 -4.76
#